data_AF-A0AAE1IUU9-F1
#
_entry.id   AF-A0AAE1IUU9-F1
#
_cell.length_a   1.000
_cell.length_b   1.000
_cell.length_c   1.000
_cell.angle_alpha   90.00
_cell.angle_beta   90.00
_cell.angle_gamma   90.00
#
_symmetry.space_group_name_H-M   'P 1'
#
loop_
_entity.id
_entity.type
_entity.pdbx_description
1 polymer ?
#
loop_
_entity_poly.entity_id
_entity_poly.type
_entity_poly.pdbx_seq_one_letter_code
_entity_poly.pdbx_strand_id
1 'polypeptide(L)'
;MEEVPKTIAHQIGGVQNDVLRFGLQGVKSDIVGAHPLESAQESVRRTQETMKRKCIMNTYGSAFPLKMDLDRQMLSRFQRPPGAIPSSMLGLEAYTGSLDHIGFEDYLNDPRESESVRPPDMHHGMEVRLGLSKGPVYPS
;
A
#
# COMPACT_ATOMS: atom_id res chain seq x y z
N MET A 1 33.42 -6.67 -38.50
CA MET A 1 33.31 -6.94 -37.05
C MET A 1 32.27 -5.96 -36.56
N GLU A 2 31.01 -6.37 -36.53
CA GLU A 2 29.90 -5.49 -36.16
C GLU A 2 29.38 -5.98 -34.81
N GLU A 3 29.41 -5.10 -33.82
CA GLU A 3 29.23 -5.46 -32.42
C GLU A 3 27.79 -5.87 -32.14
N VAL A 4 27.62 -7.07 -31.61
CA VAL A 4 26.34 -7.55 -31.08
C VAL A 4 26.01 -6.72 -29.85
N PRO A 5 24.90 -5.95 -29.83
CA PRO A 5 24.51 -5.25 -28.62
C PRO A 5 24.15 -6.28 -27.55
N LYS A 6 24.98 -6.35 -26.50
CA LYS A 6 24.73 -7.15 -25.29
C LYS A 6 23.68 -6.45 -24.42
N THR A 7 22.50 -6.20 -24.97
CA THR A 7 21.35 -5.78 -24.17
C THR A 7 20.65 -7.06 -23.73
N ILE A 8 20.89 -7.47 -22.48
CA ILE A 8 20.09 -8.53 -21.86
C ILE A 8 18.65 -8.01 -21.87
N ALA A 9 17.79 -8.59 -22.70
CA ALA A 9 16.36 -8.31 -22.68
C ALA A 9 15.82 -8.81 -21.35
N HIS A 10 15.90 -7.98 -20.31
CA HIS A 10 15.29 -8.27 -19.03
C HIS A 10 13.77 -8.19 -19.22
N GLN A 11 13.15 -9.34 -19.51
CA GLN A 11 11.70 -9.55 -19.40
C GLN A 11 11.28 -9.60 -17.92
N ILE A 12 11.73 -8.65 -17.11
CA ILE A 12 11.28 -8.49 -15.74
C ILE A 12 10.09 -7.55 -15.82
N GLY A 13 8.87 -8.10 -15.66
CA GLY A 13 7.61 -7.35 -15.79
C GLY A 13 6.94 -7.42 -17.16
N GLY A 14 7.49 -8.18 -18.12
CA GLY A 14 6.86 -8.42 -19.40
C GLY A 14 5.62 -9.29 -19.24
N VAL A 15 4.45 -8.68 -19.14
CA VAL A 15 3.18 -9.38 -19.32
C VAL A 15 3.24 -9.99 -20.72
N GLN A 16 3.30 -11.32 -20.81
CA GLN A 16 3.02 -11.99 -22.07
C GLN A 16 1.55 -11.68 -22.41
N ASN A 17 1.36 -10.64 -23.22
CA ASN A 17 0.04 -10.15 -23.57
C ASN A 17 -0.60 -11.14 -24.54
N ASP A 18 -1.40 -12.05 -23.99
CA ASP A 18 -2.27 -12.93 -24.78
C ASP A 18 -3.39 -12.08 -25.41
N VAL A 19 -3.22 -11.75 -26.68
CA VAL A 19 -4.14 -10.90 -27.47
C VAL A 19 -5.56 -11.46 -27.47
N LEU A 20 -5.73 -12.79 -27.37
CA LEU A 20 -7.05 -13.42 -27.37
C LEU A 20 -7.78 -13.27 -26.03
N ARG A 21 -7.04 -13.18 -24.93
CA ARG A 21 -7.62 -13.05 -23.57
C ARG A 21 -7.72 -11.60 -23.11
N PHE A 22 -6.79 -10.75 -23.53
CA PHE A 22 -6.65 -9.37 -23.03
C PHE A 22 -6.93 -8.29 -24.10
N GLY A 23 -7.16 -8.68 -25.36
CA GLY A 23 -7.40 -7.75 -26.48
C GLY A 23 -6.13 -7.16 -27.07
N LEU A 24 -6.27 -6.30 -28.08
CA LEU A 24 -5.13 -5.58 -28.68
C LEU A 24 -4.50 -4.63 -27.65
N GLN A 25 -3.17 -4.62 -27.56
CA GLN A 25 -2.44 -3.65 -26.75
C GLN A 25 -2.80 -2.22 -27.17
N GLY A 26 -3.23 -1.42 -26.20
CA GLY A 26 -3.33 0.03 -26.34
C GLY A 26 -2.31 0.73 -25.43
N VAL A 27 -2.17 2.05 -25.57
CA VAL A 27 -1.22 2.88 -24.80
C VAL A 27 -1.31 2.66 -23.27
N LYS A 28 -2.48 2.27 -22.76
CA LYS A 28 -2.69 1.93 -21.34
C LYS A 28 -1.90 0.71 -20.86
N SER A 29 -1.62 -0.23 -21.75
CA SER A 29 -0.83 -1.44 -21.44
C SER A 29 0.68 -1.19 -21.38
N ASP A 30 1.14 -0.06 -21.94
CA ASP A 30 2.54 0.37 -21.89
C ASP A 30 2.83 1.27 -20.67
N ILE A 31 1.80 1.61 -19.87
CA ILE A 31 1.97 2.31 -18.60
C ILE A 31 2.50 1.31 -17.58
N VAL A 32 3.82 1.13 -17.58
CA VAL A 32 4.55 0.42 -16.52
C VAL A 32 4.71 1.36 -15.33
N GLY A 33 4.83 0.80 -14.12
CA GLY A 33 5.17 1.56 -12.90
C GLY A 33 6.42 2.43 -13.10
N ALA A 34 6.66 3.34 -12.16
CA ALA A 34 7.80 4.27 -12.26
C ALA A 34 9.15 3.53 -12.39
N HIS A 35 9.22 2.29 -11.92
CA HIS A 35 10.40 1.44 -11.98
C HIS A 35 10.09 0.06 -12.60
N PRO A 36 10.91 -0.46 -13.54
CA PRO A 36 10.65 -1.73 -14.23
C PRO A 36 10.58 -2.94 -13.28
N LEU A 37 11.37 -2.93 -12.19
CA LEU A 37 11.38 -4.00 -11.19
C LEU A 37 10.14 -4.02 -10.28
N GLU A 38 9.45 -2.87 -10.14
CA GLU A 38 8.33 -2.71 -9.20
C GLU A 38 7.21 -3.70 -9.50
N SER A 39 6.88 -3.86 -10.79
CA SER A 39 5.83 -4.79 -11.23
C SER A 39 6.16 -6.25 -10.90
N ALA A 40 7.42 -6.66 -11.03
CA ALA A 40 7.88 -8.00 -10.71
C ALA A 40 7.90 -8.24 -9.19
N GLN A 41 8.32 -7.25 -8.39
CA GLN A 41 8.25 -7.34 -6.93
C GLN A 41 6.80 -7.45 -6.44
N GLU A 42 5.90 -6.65 -7.02
CA GLU A 42 4.49 -6.69 -6.68
C GLU A 42 3.84 -8.04 -7.04
N SER A 43 4.16 -8.60 -8.21
CA SER A 43 3.63 -9.91 -8.61
C SER A 43 4.08 -11.01 -7.67
N VAL A 44 5.37 -11.04 -7.31
CA VAL A 44 5.92 -11.99 -6.33
C VAL A 44 5.22 -11.84 -4.97
N ARG A 45 5.03 -10.62 -4.48
CA ARG A 45 4.31 -10.36 -3.23
C ARG A 45 2.88 -10.90 -3.29
N ARG A 46 2.13 -10.60 -4.35
CA ARG A 46 0.75 -11.09 -4.53
C ARG A 46 0.69 -12.62 -4.58
N THR A 47 1.61 -13.26 -5.31
CA THR A 47 1.70 -14.72 -5.38
C THR A 47 2.01 -15.32 -4.01
N GLN A 48 2.93 -14.74 -3.24
CA GLN A 48 3.27 -15.20 -1.90
C GLN A 48 2.08 -15.07 -0.93
N GLU A 49 1.36 -13.95 -0.97
CA GLU A 49 0.16 -13.73 -0.14
C GLU A 49 -0.95 -14.73 -0.46
N THR A 50 -1.22 -14.97 -1.74
CA THR A 50 -2.23 -15.96 -2.17
C THR A 50 -1.85 -17.38 -1.74
N MET A 51 -0.56 -17.76 -1.86
CA MET A 51 -0.06 -19.04 -1.38
C MET A 51 -0.21 -19.16 0.14
N LYS A 52 0.18 -18.13 0.91
CA LYS A 52 0.03 -18.10 2.37
C LYS A 52 -1.43 -18.23 2.80
N ARG A 53 -2.33 -17.50 2.14
CA ARG A 53 -3.78 -17.57 2.39
C ARG A 53 -4.33 -18.97 2.15
N LYS A 54 -3.91 -19.63 1.05
CA LYS A 54 -4.32 -21.01 0.74
C LYS A 54 -3.80 -22.01 1.76
N CYS A 55 -2.56 -21.85 2.22
CA CYS A 55 -1.99 -22.68 3.29
C CYS A 55 -2.82 -22.59 4.57
N ILE A 56 -3.10 -21.38 5.04
CA ILE A 56 -3.91 -21.12 6.23
C ILE A 56 -5.32 -21.71 6.09
N MET A 57 -5.95 -21.54 4.93
CA MET A 57 -7.26 -22.11 4.65
C MET A 57 -7.27 -23.64 4.73
N ASN A 58 -6.22 -24.29 4.22
CA ASN A 58 -6.10 -25.74 4.24
C ASN A 58 -5.81 -26.27 5.66
N THR A 59 -5.04 -25.54 6.47
CA THR A 59 -4.67 -25.96 7.83
C THR A 59 -5.78 -25.71 8.85
N TYR A 60 -6.44 -24.55 8.79
CA TYR A 60 -7.36 -24.09 9.83
C TYR A 60 -8.81 -23.95 9.35
N GLY A 61 -9.07 -24.19 8.06
CA GLY A 61 -10.39 -24.07 7.44
C GLY A 61 -10.68 -22.68 6.85
N SER A 62 -11.83 -22.57 6.18
CA SER A 62 -12.23 -21.36 5.44
C SER A 62 -12.60 -20.16 6.31
N ALA A 63 -12.99 -20.38 7.56
CA ALA A 63 -13.37 -19.30 8.48
C ALA A 63 -12.17 -18.46 8.94
N PHE A 64 -10.98 -19.05 9.02
CA PHE A 64 -9.82 -18.37 9.58
C PHE A 64 -9.31 -17.21 8.69
N PRO A 65 -9.11 -17.38 7.36
CA PRO A 65 -8.79 -16.25 6.49
C PRO A 65 -9.82 -15.12 6.53
N LEU A 66 -11.11 -15.44 6.71
CA LEU A 66 -12.16 -14.42 6.83
C LEU A 66 -12.01 -13.60 8.11
N LYS A 67 -11.74 -14.26 9.24
CA LYS A 67 -11.40 -13.58 10.50
C LYS A 67 -10.18 -12.67 10.29
N MET A 68 -9.16 -13.18 9.61
CA MET A 68 -7.95 -12.40 9.34
C MET A 68 -8.23 -11.12 8.55
N ASP A 69 -9.09 -11.20 7.53
CA ASP A 69 -9.50 -10.05 6.74
C ASP A 69 -10.27 -9.02 7.59
N LEU A 70 -11.14 -9.48 8.50
CA LEU A 70 -11.87 -8.61 9.43
C LEU A 70 -10.91 -7.90 10.40
N ASP A 71 -9.98 -8.64 11.00
CA ASP A 71 -8.97 -8.09 11.91
C ASP A 71 -8.13 -7.03 11.20
N ARG A 72 -7.71 -7.29 9.96
CA ARG A 72 -7.00 -6.31 9.12
C ARG A 72 -7.83 -5.04 8.89
N GLN A 73 -9.12 -5.17 8.58
CA GLN A 73 -10.00 -4.01 8.34
C GLN A 73 -10.27 -3.20 9.61
N MET A 74 -10.35 -3.85 10.77
CA MET A 74 -10.50 -3.17 12.05
C MET A 74 -9.25 -2.37 12.40
N LEU A 75 -8.07 -2.97 12.21
CA LEU A 75 -6.77 -2.36 12.53
C LEU A 75 -6.33 -1.30 11.52
N SER A 76 -6.82 -1.35 10.28
CA SER A 76 -6.50 -0.33 9.26
C SER A 76 -7.23 1.00 9.45
N ARG A 77 -8.10 1.12 10.46
CA ARG A 77 -8.91 2.32 10.70
C ARG A 77 -8.46 3.02 11.97
N PHE A 78 -8.17 4.31 11.87
CA PHE A 78 -7.97 5.16 13.03
C PHE A 78 -9.31 5.43 13.71
N GLN A 79 -9.44 5.05 14.98
CA GLN A 79 -10.62 5.35 15.79
C GLN A 79 -10.50 6.66 16.58
N ARG A 80 -9.29 7.26 16.62
CA ARG A 80 -9.02 8.47 17.38
C ARG A 80 -9.52 9.72 16.63
N PRO A 81 -10.06 10.74 17.33
CA PRO A 81 -10.29 12.05 16.73
C PRO A 81 -9.03 12.64 16.07
N PRO A 82 -9.18 13.40 14.98
CA PRO A 82 -8.07 14.17 14.42
C PRO A 82 -7.50 15.07 15.52
N GLY A 83 -6.17 15.05 15.67
CA GLY A 83 -5.52 15.72 16.77
C GLY A 83 -4.05 15.98 16.52
N ALA A 84 -3.44 16.78 17.40
CA ALA A 84 -2.03 17.18 17.31
C ALA A 84 -1.05 16.00 17.43
N ILE A 85 -1.45 14.90 18.09
CA ILE A 85 -0.60 13.71 18.22
C ILE A 85 -0.86 12.82 17.00
N PRO A 86 0.17 12.52 16.19
CA PRO A 86 0.03 11.61 15.07
C PRO A 86 -0.39 10.22 15.56
N SER A 87 -1.17 9.52 14.74
CA SER A 87 -1.45 8.10 14.94
C SER A 87 -0.73 7.30 13.86
N SER A 88 -0.09 6.21 14.28
CA SER A 88 0.50 5.18 13.44
C SER A 88 -0.39 3.95 13.39
N MET A 89 -0.28 3.14 12.35
CA MET A 89 -1.04 1.90 12.20
C MET A 89 -0.34 0.73 12.90
N LEU A 90 0.24 0.96 14.09
CA LEU A 90 1.08 -0.01 14.80
C LEU A 90 0.42 -1.39 14.97
N GLY A 91 -0.88 -1.42 15.26
CA GLY A 91 -1.62 -2.67 15.37
C GLY A 91 -1.71 -3.43 14.04
N LEU A 92 -1.92 -2.71 12.93
CA LEU A 92 -1.92 -3.29 11.58
C LEU A 92 -0.52 -3.78 11.20
N GLU A 93 0.52 -3.02 11.54
CA GLU A 93 1.92 -3.37 11.27
C GLU A 93 2.33 -4.63 12.03
N ALA A 94 1.98 -4.74 13.32
CA ALA A 94 2.17 -5.94 14.12
C ALA A 94 1.42 -7.14 13.52
N TYR A 95 0.18 -6.92 13.07
CA TYR A 95 -0.65 -7.97 12.49
C TYR A 95 -0.12 -8.49 11.15
N THR A 96 0.38 -7.59 10.31
CA THR A 96 0.94 -7.92 8.99
C THR A 96 2.37 -8.44 9.05
N GLY A 97 3.04 -8.25 10.19
CA GLY A 97 4.45 -8.60 10.38
C GLY A 97 5.40 -7.58 9.75
N SER A 98 4.94 -6.38 9.40
CA SER A 98 5.81 -5.30 8.91
C SER A 98 6.56 -4.61 10.04
N LEU A 99 6.14 -4.78 11.30
CA LEU A 99 6.77 -4.16 12.47
C LEU A 99 8.26 -4.55 12.63
N ASP A 100 8.63 -5.75 12.20
CA ASP A 100 10.02 -6.25 12.28
C ASP A 100 10.88 -5.83 11.07
N HIS A 101 10.29 -5.16 10.07
CA HIS A 101 10.96 -4.76 8.84
C HIS A 101 11.16 -3.25 8.80
N ILE A 102 12.42 -2.82 8.68
CA ILE A 102 12.78 -1.41 8.50
C ILE A 102 12.96 -1.16 7.00
N GLY A 103 12.07 -0.36 6.42
CA GLY A 103 12.09 0.05 5.02
C GLY A 103 12.98 1.25 4.77
N PHE A 104 13.05 1.69 3.51
CA PHE A 104 13.77 2.91 3.13
C PHE A 104 13.08 4.17 3.67
N GLU A 105 11.75 4.20 3.59
CA GLU A 105 10.89 5.25 4.11
C GLU A 105 11.11 5.55 5.61
N ASP A 106 11.43 4.55 6.42
CA ASP A 106 11.68 4.72 7.87
C ASP A 106 12.96 5.50 8.17
N TYR A 107 13.91 5.55 7.22
CA TYR A 107 15.14 6.35 7.35
C TYR A 107 14.94 7.81 6.94
N LEU A 108 13.88 8.12 6.19
CA LEU A 108 13.58 9.48 5.76
C LEU A 108 12.73 10.20 6.82
N ASN A 109 12.85 11.52 6.87
CA ASN A 109 11.98 12.32 7.74
C ASN A 109 10.51 12.19 7.29
N ASP A 110 9.62 11.83 8.21
CA ASP A 110 8.18 11.87 7.96
C ASP A 110 7.78 13.34 7.67
N PRO A 111 7.19 13.66 6.51
CA PRO A 111 6.72 15.01 6.22
C PRO A 111 5.80 15.59 7.30
N ARG A 112 5.11 14.73 8.05
CA ARG A 112 4.21 15.09 9.16
C ARG A 112 4.96 15.62 10.38
N GLU A 113 6.23 15.31 10.53
CA GLU A 113 7.10 15.79 11.61
C GLU A 113 7.92 17.02 11.22
N SER A 114 7.71 17.56 10.01
CA SER A 114 8.39 18.77 9.57
C SER A 114 7.99 19.99 10.42
N GLU A 115 8.97 20.83 10.77
CA GLU A 115 8.75 22.06 11.56
C GLU A 115 7.77 23.04 10.87
N SER A 116 7.65 22.95 9.55
CA SER A 116 6.68 23.73 8.76
C SER A 116 5.23 23.31 8.95
N VAL A 117 4.97 22.09 9.44
CA VAL A 117 3.60 21.58 9.63
C VAL A 117 3.04 22.14 10.94
N ARG A 118 1.97 22.93 10.82
CA ARG A 118 1.23 23.44 11.97
C ARG A 118 0.28 22.35 12.49
N PRO A 119 0.25 22.09 13.81
CA PRO A 119 -0.73 21.17 14.39
C PRO A 119 -2.17 21.61 14.04
N PRO A 120 -3.04 20.67 13.61
CA PRO A 120 -4.42 20.98 13.26
C PRO A 120 -5.21 21.48 14.48
N ASP A 121 -6.11 22.45 14.26
CA ASP A 121 -7.07 22.88 15.29
C ASP A 121 -8.02 21.73 15.62
N MET A 122 -7.91 21.21 16.84
CA MET A 122 -8.69 20.07 17.30
C MET A 122 -10.19 20.39 17.42
N HIS A 123 -10.53 21.63 17.77
CA HIS A 123 -11.93 22.03 17.96
C HIS A 123 -12.63 22.05 16.61
N HIS A 124 -12.07 22.79 15.65
CA HIS A 124 -12.61 22.86 14.30
C HIS A 124 -12.65 21.50 13.60
N GLY A 125 -11.60 20.69 13.72
CA GLY A 125 -11.57 19.33 13.15
C GLY A 125 -12.68 18.43 13.71
N MET A 126 -13.03 18.56 14.99
CA MET A 126 -14.13 17.81 15.60
C MET A 126 -15.51 18.30 15.15
N GLU A 127 -15.69 19.62 15.01
CA GLU A 127 -16.93 20.21 14.47
C GLU A 127 -17.19 19.75 13.03
N VAL A 128 -16.18 19.74 12.17
CA VAL A 128 -16.30 19.26 10.78
C VAL A 128 -16.72 17.78 10.77
N ARG A 129 -16.09 16.95 11.61
CA ARG A 129 -16.41 15.52 11.73
C ARG A 129 -17.84 15.26 12.23
N LEU A 130 -18.32 16.08 13.16
CA LEU A 130 -19.69 16.01 13.68
C LEU A 130 -20.71 16.70 12.75
N GLY A 131 -20.26 17.35 11.69
CA GLY A 131 -21.12 18.08 10.75
C GLY A 131 -21.62 19.43 11.26
N LEU A 132 -21.03 19.96 12.32
CA LEU A 132 -21.36 21.25 12.93
C LEU A 132 -20.74 22.44 12.17
N SER A 133 -19.57 22.25 11.55
CA SER A 133 -18.90 23.25 10.72
C SER A 133 -18.60 22.72 9.31
N LYS A 134 -18.46 23.64 8.35
CA LYS A 134 -18.10 23.35 6.95
C LYS A 134 -16.70 23.90 6.68
N GLY A 135 -15.83 23.10 6.10
CA GLY A 135 -14.48 23.54 5.72
C GLY A 135 -13.46 22.40 5.71
N PRO A 136 -12.27 22.64 5.16
CA PRO A 136 -11.13 21.75 5.36
C PRO A 136 -10.76 21.69 6.85
N VAL A 137 -10.28 20.53 7.30
CA VAL A 137 -9.81 20.32 8.69
C VAL A 137 -8.67 21.29 9.07
N TYR A 138 -8.06 21.93 8.07
CA TYR A 138 -7.03 22.96 8.21
C TYR A 138 -7.58 24.32 7.75
N PRO A 139 -7.81 25.29 8.65
CA PRO A 139 -7.94 26.68 8.22
C PRO A 139 -6.58 27.13 7.65
N SER A 140 -6.59 27.65 6.42
CA SER A 140 -5.44 28.24 5.74
C SER A 140 -4.82 29.39 6.53
#